data_AF-B7QJ53-F1
#
_entry.id   AF-B7QJ53-F1
#
_cell.length_a   1.000
_cell.length_b   1.000
_cell.length_c   1.000
_cell.angle_alpha   90.00
_cell.angle_beta   90.00
_cell.angle_gamma   90.00
#
_symmetry.space_group_name_H-M   'P 1'
#
loop_
_entity.id
_entity.type
_entity.pdbx_description
1 polymer ?
#
loop_
_entity_poly.entity_id
_entity_poly.type
_entity_poly.pdbx_seq_one_letter_code
_entity_poly.pdbx_strand_id
1 'polypeptide(L)'
;TDSSLFFHSELAPDAEITSVRDSPRALGERQACSPYGLQKIFGPLAKDILQLEKDGVVVNGEVLRGSVLVMTGDNLSSHRLGGFKCSFSNGRICRFCMALRKEINYKHLEQDFVQRTPTGHRHHINMLRSGVHTNSLYGVREPCCLTFSGFEPTEHFPPDVMHDIHEGVIPFVMRHVTFHLISHGFFTLGTLNTRILNFNYAPSDVKNKPEELSNEYLKGKSNIRGSASQIFCFFRHFSLYVGECVPSGNEAWQLYLLLRKVVDIIMSRRIPVTQVPYLQRLIHFLCLDFQALFPTTFVPCKLHYLTHYPSCIFKYGPLVNLWAMRFESKHQYFKDVARKLHNFKNIAHTLAVRHQYLEMYLTTEVTSEHIVTTGCRSILFEHLPEMLRLHIVEHGLARDNAVALNSVTIDGFAYSEGCALVQTVTEDDHPQFVQVCELFCVNKKILVLAQVLETIEFNDHFHVYVVRVTTEWVVLSNLHDFPTEPLFVKKKANKLVINARHSLF
;
A
#
# COMPACT_ATOMS: atom_id res chain seq x y z
N THR A 1 10.14 12.51 7.26
CA THR A 1 10.54 12.46 8.68
C THR A 1 9.51 11.67 9.46
N ASP A 2 9.52 10.34 9.30
CA ASP A 2 8.66 9.43 10.07
C ASP A 2 9.45 8.92 11.26
N SER A 3 9.47 9.70 12.35
CA SER A 3 9.99 9.23 13.63
C SER A 3 8.96 8.29 14.27
N SER A 4 9.09 7.00 13.99
CA SER A 4 8.37 5.96 14.73
C SER A 4 8.97 5.83 16.13
N LEU A 5 8.36 6.49 17.11
CA LEU A 5 8.71 6.38 18.52
C LEU A 5 8.32 4.98 19.03
N PHE A 6 9.31 4.15 19.34
CA PHE A 6 9.13 2.91 20.10
C PHE A 6 9.64 3.12 21.53
N PHE A 7 8.71 3.18 22.49
CA PHE A 7 9.00 3.44 23.89
C PHE A 7 9.24 2.17 24.70
N HIS A 8 10.11 2.32 25.71
CA HIS A 8 10.43 1.31 26.72
C HIS A 8 9.23 1.04 27.64
N SER A 9 8.92 -0.24 27.85
CA SER A 9 8.42 -0.70 29.14
C SER A 9 9.53 -1.50 29.81
N GLU A 10 9.83 -1.20 31.07
CA GLU A 10 10.58 -2.11 31.93
C GLU A 10 9.73 -3.36 32.16
N LEU A 11 9.90 -4.35 31.28
CA LEU A 11 9.35 -5.68 31.50
C LEU A 11 10.28 -6.44 32.46
N ALA A 12 9.76 -6.74 33.64
CA ALA A 12 10.35 -7.67 34.62
C ALA A 12 10.55 -9.09 34.03
N PRO A 13 11.46 -9.92 34.58
CA PRO A 13 12.35 -10.80 33.80
C PRO A 13 11.81 -12.13 33.26
N ASP A 14 10.53 -12.46 33.38
CA ASP A 14 10.08 -13.85 33.34
C ASP A 14 9.07 -14.15 32.23
N ALA A 15 9.45 -13.93 30.98
CA ALA A 15 8.74 -14.47 29.82
C ALA A 15 9.70 -15.26 28.91
N GLU A 16 9.66 -16.59 29.02
CA GLU A 16 10.34 -17.49 28.08
C GLU A 16 9.60 -17.50 26.74
N ILE A 17 10.24 -16.96 25.69
CA ILE A 17 9.81 -17.13 24.29
C ILE A 17 10.68 -18.25 23.69
N THR A 18 10.10 -19.40 23.40
CA THR A 18 10.83 -20.63 23.10
C THR A 18 11.08 -20.90 21.60
N SER A 19 10.71 -19.99 20.68
CA SER A 19 10.96 -20.24 19.25
C SER A 19 11.13 -19.00 18.36
N VAL A 20 11.96 -19.16 17.31
CA VAL A 20 12.23 -18.15 16.27
C VAL A 20 10.99 -17.79 15.46
N ARG A 21 9.98 -18.68 15.37
CA ARG A 21 8.73 -18.43 14.63
C ARG A 21 7.81 -17.42 15.32
N ASP A 22 8.05 -17.14 16.60
CA ASP A 22 7.17 -16.33 17.44
C ASP A 22 7.70 -14.90 17.66
N SER A 23 8.93 -14.56 17.27
CA SER A 23 9.63 -13.40 17.85
C SER A 23 9.02 -11.98 17.61
N PRO A 24 8.39 -11.61 16.47
CA PRO A 24 7.67 -10.34 16.35
C PRO A 24 6.15 -10.49 16.46
N ARG A 25 5.59 -11.66 16.11
CA ARG A 25 4.17 -11.94 16.33
C ARG A 25 3.86 -12.03 17.83
N ALA A 26 4.78 -12.50 18.67
CA ALA A 26 4.61 -12.62 20.12
C ALA A 26 4.62 -11.28 20.86
N LEU A 27 5.15 -10.19 20.27
CA LEU A 27 5.02 -8.86 20.87
C LEU A 27 3.56 -8.34 20.80
N GLY A 28 2.72 -8.87 19.91
CA GLY A 28 1.32 -8.46 19.73
C GLY A 28 0.24 -9.57 19.78
N GLU A 29 0.59 -10.86 19.74
CA GLU A 29 -0.35 -11.98 19.81
C GLU A 29 -0.22 -12.83 21.08
N ARG A 30 -1.35 -12.91 21.80
CA ARG A 30 -1.78 -13.82 22.87
C ARG A 30 -0.78 -14.26 23.96
N GLN A 31 0.45 -14.68 23.69
CA GLN A 31 1.34 -15.23 24.71
C GLN A 31 1.97 -14.16 25.62
N ALA A 32 2.41 -13.00 25.10
CA ALA A 32 2.93 -11.90 25.94
C ALA A 32 1.83 -10.92 26.43
N CYS A 33 0.73 -10.78 25.68
CA CYS A 33 -0.40 -9.91 26.06
C CYS A 33 -1.35 -10.53 27.10
N SER A 34 -1.46 -11.86 27.16
CA SER A 34 -2.41 -12.58 28.03
C SER A 34 -2.25 -12.27 29.53
N PRO A 35 -1.04 -12.20 30.13
CA PRO A 35 -0.91 -11.97 31.57
C PRO A 35 -1.17 -10.51 32.00
N TYR A 36 -0.94 -9.51 31.13
CA TYR A 36 -0.91 -8.10 31.52
C TYR A 36 -2.07 -7.26 30.96
N GLY A 37 -2.60 -7.64 29.79
CA GLY A 37 -3.62 -6.88 29.06
C GLY A 37 -3.06 -5.67 28.29
N LEU A 38 -3.75 -5.29 27.19
CA LEU A 38 -3.29 -4.22 26.29
C LEU A 38 -3.20 -2.86 26.98
N GLN A 39 -4.10 -2.55 27.91
CA GLN A 39 -4.06 -1.29 28.65
C GLN A 39 -2.76 -1.09 29.42
N LYS A 40 -2.20 -2.15 30.02
CA LYS A 40 -0.91 -2.06 30.72
C LYS A 40 0.25 -1.87 29.74
N ILE A 41 0.21 -2.56 28.60
CA ILE A 41 1.25 -2.49 27.57
C ILE A 41 1.32 -1.08 26.95
N PHE A 42 0.16 -0.48 26.65
CA PHE A 42 0.07 0.87 26.09
C PHE A 42 0.10 1.99 27.13
N GLY A 43 0.09 1.66 28.43
CA GLY A 43 0.08 2.62 29.53
C GLY A 43 1.21 3.67 29.47
N PRO A 44 2.48 3.26 29.28
CA PRO A 44 3.59 4.21 29.11
C PRO A 44 3.38 5.17 27.94
N LEU A 45 3.02 4.64 26.76
CA LEU A 45 2.74 5.46 25.58
C LEU A 45 1.59 6.45 25.85
N ALA A 46 0.52 6.01 26.50
CA ALA A 46 -0.61 6.89 26.85
C ALA A 46 -0.19 8.03 27.79
N LYS A 47 0.73 7.77 28.71
CA LYS A 47 1.29 8.81 29.60
C LYS A 47 2.15 9.80 28.81
N ASP A 48 3.00 9.32 27.91
CA ASP A 48 3.89 10.18 27.12
C ASP A 48 3.09 11.07 26.16
N ILE A 49 2.06 10.52 25.51
CA ILE A 49 1.14 11.30 24.66
C ILE A 49 0.39 12.33 25.50
N LEU A 50 -0.10 11.98 26.69
CA LEU A 50 -0.78 12.93 27.57
C LEU A 50 0.13 14.09 27.98
N GLN A 51 1.42 13.81 28.22
CA GLN A 51 2.42 14.84 28.50
C GLN A 51 2.66 15.73 27.27
N LEU A 52 2.79 15.14 26.08
CA LEU A 52 2.93 15.88 24.83
C LEU A 52 1.71 16.78 24.52
N GLU A 53 0.51 16.33 24.87
CA GLU A 53 -0.74 17.08 24.68
C GLU A 53 -0.85 18.28 25.63
N LYS A 54 -0.47 18.10 26.90
CA LYS A 54 -0.62 19.12 27.95
C LYS A 54 0.57 20.07 28.03
N ASP A 55 1.74 19.50 28.17
CA ASP A 55 2.98 20.22 28.48
C ASP A 55 3.74 20.57 27.20
N GLY A 56 3.70 19.68 26.20
CA GLY A 56 4.45 19.81 24.96
C GLY A 56 5.94 19.52 25.14
N VAL A 57 6.72 19.79 24.09
CA VAL A 57 8.18 19.68 24.07
C VAL A 57 8.79 21.00 23.61
N VAL A 58 9.89 21.42 24.24
CA VAL A 58 10.58 22.66 23.87
C VAL A 58 11.56 22.37 22.73
N VAL A 59 11.35 23.01 21.59
CA VAL A 59 12.22 22.92 20.40
C VAL A 59 12.57 24.34 19.97
N ASN A 60 13.86 24.68 19.96
CA ASN A 60 14.36 26.02 19.59
C ASN A 60 13.69 27.18 20.37
N GLY A 61 13.31 26.94 21.62
CA GLY A 61 12.64 27.93 22.48
C GLY A 61 11.11 27.99 22.32
N GLU A 62 10.53 27.24 21.40
CA GLU A 62 9.07 27.14 21.23
C GLU A 62 8.52 25.85 21.86
N VAL A 63 7.34 25.95 22.47
CA VAL A 63 6.63 24.78 23.00
C VAL A 63 5.76 24.17 21.91
N LEU A 64 6.15 23.00 21.43
CA LEU A 64 5.40 22.23 20.46
C LEU A 64 4.53 21.20 21.17
N ARG A 65 3.23 21.19 20.88
CA ARG A 65 2.27 20.20 21.37
C ARG A 65 1.85 19.26 20.25
N GLY A 66 1.46 18.05 20.61
CA GLY A 66 1.03 17.03 19.65
C GLY A 66 0.07 16.04 20.28
N SER A 67 -0.67 15.34 19.42
CA SER A 67 -1.60 14.26 19.80
C SER A 67 -1.62 13.20 18.68
N VAL A 68 -2.38 12.13 18.89
CA VAL A 68 -2.54 11.04 17.94
C VAL A 68 -3.69 11.34 16.98
N LEU A 69 -3.37 11.52 15.70
CA LEU A 69 -4.38 11.70 14.65
C LEU A 69 -5.12 10.39 14.35
N VAL A 70 -4.39 9.29 14.12
CA VAL A 70 -4.96 7.96 13.83
C VAL A 70 -4.04 6.86 14.35
N MET A 71 -4.62 5.68 14.58
CA MET A 71 -3.88 4.45 14.83
C MET A 71 -4.08 3.48 13.67
N THR A 72 -3.01 3.21 12.93
CA THR A 72 -3.02 2.31 11.77
C THR A 72 -2.74 0.86 12.21
N GLY A 73 -3.37 -0.10 11.56
CA GLY A 73 -3.09 -1.51 11.80
C GLY A 73 -4.01 -2.42 11.01
N ASP A 74 -3.67 -3.71 10.97
CA ASP A 74 -4.53 -4.71 10.35
C ASP A 74 -5.93 -4.72 10.99
N ASN A 75 -6.88 -5.35 10.31
CA ASN A 75 -8.26 -5.34 10.76
C ASN A 75 -8.44 -6.01 12.12
N LEU A 76 -7.67 -7.06 12.42
CA LEU A 76 -7.77 -7.76 13.69
C LEU A 76 -7.26 -6.89 14.84
N SER A 77 -6.13 -6.21 14.67
CA SER A 77 -5.52 -5.33 15.66
C SER A 77 -6.36 -4.08 15.86
N SER A 78 -6.85 -3.44 14.78
CA SER A 78 -7.75 -2.29 14.88
C SER A 78 -9.03 -2.62 15.66
N HIS A 79 -9.65 -3.78 15.37
CA HIS A 79 -10.78 -4.26 16.16
C HIS A 79 -10.40 -4.53 17.62
N ARG A 80 -9.24 -5.14 17.86
CA ARG A 80 -8.78 -5.49 19.21
C ARG A 80 -8.51 -4.23 20.05
N LEU A 81 -7.78 -3.26 19.51
CA LEU A 81 -7.44 -2.01 20.18
C LEU A 81 -8.68 -1.17 20.45
N GLY A 82 -9.60 -1.10 19.47
CA GLY A 82 -10.87 -0.38 19.56
C GLY A 82 -11.94 -1.07 20.41
N GLY A 83 -11.70 -2.28 20.91
CA GLY A 83 -12.66 -3.03 21.73
C GLY A 83 -13.85 -3.61 20.94
N PHE A 84 -13.70 -3.75 19.62
CA PHE A 84 -14.70 -4.35 18.74
C PHE A 84 -14.55 -5.87 18.63
N LYS A 85 -15.51 -6.50 17.96
CA LYS A 85 -15.54 -7.95 17.74
C LYS A 85 -14.41 -8.42 16.82
N CYS A 86 -13.44 -9.14 17.39
CA CYS A 86 -12.33 -9.76 16.65
C CYS A 86 -12.68 -11.07 15.90
N SER A 87 -13.95 -11.29 15.56
CA SER A 87 -14.41 -12.47 14.81
C SER A 87 -15.28 -12.01 13.65
N PHE A 88 -14.82 -12.30 12.43
CA PHE A 88 -15.40 -11.78 11.19
C PHE A 88 -16.38 -12.74 10.52
N SER A 89 -16.76 -13.84 11.18
CA SER A 89 -17.64 -14.87 10.61
C SER A 89 -19.13 -14.62 10.85
N ASN A 90 -19.52 -13.88 11.90
CA ASN A 90 -20.93 -13.70 12.25
C ASN A 90 -21.19 -12.40 13.05
N GLY A 91 -22.41 -11.90 13.01
CA GLY A 91 -22.88 -10.71 13.74
C GLY A 91 -22.44 -9.41 13.09
N ARG A 92 -22.14 -8.40 13.91
CA ARG A 92 -21.64 -7.09 13.45
C ARG A 92 -20.12 -7.10 13.39
N ILE A 93 -19.60 -7.29 12.19
CA ILE A 93 -18.18 -7.53 11.93
C ILE A 93 -17.44 -6.28 11.41
N CYS A 94 -18.17 -5.21 11.11
CA CYS A 94 -17.62 -3.94 10.64
C CYS A 94 -17.39 -2.98 11.81
N ARG A 95 -16.25 -2.28 11.79
CA ARG A 95 -15.91 -1.22 12.76
C ARG A 95 -16.42 0.17 12.37
N PHE A 96 -16.85 0.34 11.12
CA PHE A 96 -17.36 1.62 10.59
C PHE A 96 -18.88 1.71 10.69
N CYS A 97 -19.60 0.59 10.50
CA CYS A 97 -21.06 0.56 10.56
C CYS A 97 -21.63 -0.60 11.40
N MET A 98 -22.95 -0.59 11.55
CA MET A 98 -23.74 -1.54 12.34
C MET A 98 -24.30 -2.72 11.52
N ALA A 99 -23.78 -2.93 10.29
CA ALA A 99 -24.21 -3.99 9.40
C ALA A 99 -24.12 -5.38 10.04
N LEU A 100 -25.17 -6.18 9.87
CA LEU A 100 -25.12 -7.62 10.14
C LEU A 100 -24.38 -8.33 9.00
N ARG A 101 -23.67 -9.42 9.34
CA ARG A 101 -22.95 -10.26 8.39
C ARG A 101 -23.76 -10.68 7.16
N LYS A 102 -25.08 -10.88 7.31
CA LYS A 102 -25.97 -11.25 6.20
C LYS A 102 -26.25 -10.09 5.26
N GLU A 103 -26.35 -8.87 5.80
CA GLU A 103 -26.72 -7.66 5.06
C GLU A 103 -25.68 -7.26 4.02
N ILE A 104 -24.40 -7.45 4.33
CA ILE A 104 -23.30 -7.07 3.43
C ILE A 104 -23.25 -7.89 2.14
N ASN A 105 -24.05 -8.96 2.03
CA ASN A 105 -24.12 -9.75 0.79
C ASN A 105 -25.05 -9.11 -0.26
N TYR A 106 -25.93 -8.19 0.13
CA TYR A 106 -26.97 -7.64 -0.77
C TYR A 106 -27.20 -6.12 -0.62
N LYS A 107 -26.48 -5.46 0.30
CA LYS A 107 -26.40 -4.01 0.43
C LYS A 107 -24.99 -3.56 0.06
N HIS A 108 -24.86 -2.51 -0.74
CA HIS A 108 -23.60 -2.17 -1.41
C HIS A 108 -23.23 -0.68 -1.32
N LEU A 109 -24.07 0.14 -0.70
CA LEU A 109 -23.79 1.55 -0.46
C LEU A 109 -23.60 1.78 1.04
N GLU A 110 -22.72 2.72 1.40
CA GLU A 110 -22.51 3.09 2.80
C GLU A 110 -23.82 3.52 3.48
N GLN A 111 -24.65 4.27 2.76
CA GLN A 111 -25.95 4.77 3.21
C GLN A 111 -26.98 3.66 3.48
N ASP A 112 -26.74 2.43 3.01
CA ASP A 112 -27.61 1.27 3.32
C ASP A 112 -27.43 0.79 4.77
N PHE A 113 -26.41 1.32 5.46
CA PHE A 113 -26.00 0.91 6.79
C PHE A 113 -26.02 2.09 7.78
N VAL A 114 -26.44 1.80 9.01
CA VAL A 114 -26.31 2.73 10.12
C VAL A 114 -24.83 2.81 10.51
N GLN A 115 -24.23 4.00 10.39
CA GLN A 115 -22.83 4.22 10.76
C GLN A 115 -22.64 4.19 12.28
N ARG A 116 -21.47 3.74 12.72
CA ARG A 116 -21.08 3.85 14.14
C ARG A 116 -20.66 5.27 14.42
N THR A 117 -21.14 5.83 15.53
CA THR A 117 -20.81 7.19 15.97
C THR A 117 -20.15 7.15 17.35
N PRO A 118 -19.35 8.17 17.72
CA PRO A 118 -18.81 8.30 19.08
C PRO A 118 -19.88 8.19 20.16
N THR A 119 -20.98 8.92 20.01
CA THR A 119 -22.11 8.91 20.95
C THR A 119 -22.75 7.52 21.06
N GLY A 120 -23.01 6.86 19.92
CA GLY A 120 -23.58 5.51 19.91
C GLY A 120 -22.63 4.47 20.53
N HIS A 121 -21.34 4.58 20.25
CA HIS A 121 -20.33 3.71 20.85
C HIS A 121 -20.24 3.89 22.37
N ARG A 122 -20.25 5.14 22.85
CA ARG A 122 -20.26 5.45 24.29
C ARG A 122 -21.49 4.88 25.00
N HIS A 123 -22.66 4.93 24.35
CA HIS A 123 -23.87 4.27 24.85
C HIS A 123 -23.69 2.74 24.95
N HIS A 124 -23.13 2.10 23.92
CA HIS A 124 -22.81 0.67 23.97
C HIS A 124 -21.84 0.33 25.11
N ILE A 125 -20.82 1.16 25.36
CA ILE A 125 -19.89 0.97 26.47
C ILE A 125 -20.59 1.11 27.83
N ASN A 126 -21.53 2.06 27.99
CA ASN A 126 -22.30 2.20 29.22
C ASN A 126 -23.22 1.00 29.47
N MET A 127 -23.84 0.46 28.42
CA MET A 127 -24.61 -0.79 28.51
C MET A 127 -23.74 -1.98 28.92
N LEU A 128 -22.54 -2.10 28.33
CA LEU A 128 -21.58 -3.14 28.70
C LEU A 128 -21.20 -3.04 30.19
N ARG A 129 -20.90 -1.82 30.68
CA ARG A 129 -20.62 -1.56 32.10
C ARG A 129 -21.80 -1.87 33.02
N SER A 130 -23.01 -1.81 32.49
CA SER A 130 -24.25 -2.17 33.19
C SER A 130 -24.59 -3.67 33.09
N GLY A 131 -23.71 -4.50 32.52
CA GLY A 131 -23.87 -5.95 32.43
C GLY A 131 -24.54 -6.47 31.16
N VAL A 132 -24.85 -5.62 30.17
CA VAL A 132 -25.47 -6.03 28.92
C VAL A 132 -24.45 -6.72 28.00
N HIS A 133 -24.82 -7.83 27.37
CA HIS A 133 -23.99 -8.55 26.41
C HIS A 133 -23.88 -7.83 25.05
N THR A 134 -23.11 -6.75 24.99
CA THR A 134 -22.99 -5.90 23.79
C THR A 134 -22.21 -6.51 22.63
N ASN A 135 -21.47 -7.60 22.84
CA ASN A 135 -20.68 -8.22 21.76
C ASN A 135 -21.59 -8.87 20.70
N SER A 136 -22.61 -9.61 21.11
CA SER A 136 -23.60 -10.21 20.20
C SER A 136 -24.52 -9.15 19.58
N LEU A 137 -24.92 -8.16 20.38
CA LEU A 137 -25.87 -7.13 19.98
C LEU A 137 -25.24 -6.03 19.13
N TYR A 138 -24.03 -5.57 19.43
CA TYR A 138 -23.45 -4.36 18.83
C TYR A 138 -22.04 -4.57 18.29
N GLY A 139 -21.46 -5.77 18.45
CA GLY A 139 -20.09 -6.05 18.06
C GLY A 139 -19.05 -5.30 18.91
N VAL A 140 -19.41 -4.94 20.13
CA VAL A 140 -18.54 -4.25 21.11
C VAL A 140 -18.27 -5.19 22.27
N ARG A 141 -17.00 -5.55 22.48
CA ARG A 141 -16.56 -6.51 23.50
C ARG A 141 -16.11 -5.83 24.78
N GLU A 142 -15.40 -4.72 24.65
CA GLU A 142 -14.71 -4.04 25.75
C GLU A 142 -14.48 -2.56 25.40
N PRO A 143 -14.14 -1.70 26.37
CA PRO A 143 -13.67 -0.35 26.08
C PRO A 143 -12.38 -0.36 25.26
N CYS A 144 -12.18 0.67 24.45
CA CYS A 144 -10.91 0.88 23.76
C CYS A 144 -9.75 0.98 24.76
N CYS A 145 -8.61 0.38 24.41
CA CYS A 145 -7.41 0.42 25.25
C CYS A 145 -6.61 1.74 25.10
N LEU A 146 -6.86 2.50 24.04
CA LEU A 146 -6.24 3.80 23.80
C LEU A 146 -7.11 4.90 24.42
N THR A 147 -6.50 5.77 25.21
CA THR A 147 -7.19 6.78 26.05
C THR A 147 -6.68 8.20 25.80
N PHE A 148 -6.11 8.45 24.62
CA PHE A 148 -5.60 9.76 24.22
C PHE A 148 -6.73 10.80 24.14
N SER A 149 -6.41 12.08 24.33
CA SER A 149 -7.42 13.14 24.29
C SER A 149 -8.03 13.25 22.88
N GLY A 150 -9.36 13.27 22.79
CA GLY A 150 -10.09 13.34 21.52
C GLY A 150 -10.08 12.04 20.68
N PHE A 151 -9.41 10.99 21.13
CA PHE A 151 -9.36 9.72 20.39
C PHE A 151 -10.65 8.91 20.55
N GLU A 152 -11.44 8.90 19.49
CA GLU A 152 -12.65 8.09 19.35
C GLU A 152 -12.42 6.80 18.53
N PRO A 153 -12.71 5.59 19.06
CA PRO A 153 -12.45 4.30 18.39
C PRO A 153 -13.25 4.08 17.10
N THR A 154 -14.39 4.76 16.94
CA THR A 154 -15.18 4.71 15.71
C THR A 154 -14.60 5.58 14.60
N GLU A 155 -13.57 6.37 14.90
CA GLU A 155 -13.19 7.52 14.12
C GLU A 155 -11.70 7.65 13.84
N HIS A 156 -10.84 6.93 14.56
CA HIS A 156 -9.39 7.07 14.45
C HIS A 156 -8.66 5.74 14.15
N PHE A 157 -9.41 4.73 13.70
CA PHE A 157 -8.88 3.46 13.16
C PHE A 157 -9.20 3.35 11.66
N PRO A 158 -8.42 4.02 10.79
CA PRO A 158 -8.64 4.01 9.34
C PRO A 158 -8.54 2.58 8.75
N PRO A 159 -9.13 2.32 7.58
CA PRO A 159 -8.91 1.09 6.82
C PRO A 159 -7.45 0.93 6.41
N ASP A 160 -7.03 -0.32 6.20
CA ASP A 160 -5.66 -0.63 5.79
C ASP A 160 -5.63 -1.17 4.37
N VAL A 161 -5.12 -0.36 3.43
CA VAL A 161 -5.13 -0.67 2.00
C VAL A 161 -4.40 -1.97 1.69
N MET A 162 -3.28 -2.26 2.34
CA MET A 162 -2.52 -3.48 2.07
C MET A 162 -3.34 -4.74 2.44
N HIS A 163 -3.86 -4.80 3.66
CA HIS A 163 -4.60 -5.95 4.15
C HIS A 163 -5.97 -6.07 3.46
N ASP A 164 -6.66 -4.95 3.23
CA ASP A 164 -7.98 -4.94 2.60
C ASP A 164 -7.90 -5.23 1.11
N ILE A 165 -7.01 -4.55 0.37
CA ILE A 165 -6.91 -4.66 -1.09
C ILE A 165 -5.98 -5.81 -1.48
N HIS A 166 -4.70 -5.73 -1.13
CA HIS A 166 -3.69 -6.69 -1.62
C HIS A 166 -3.89 -8.10 -1.05
N GLU A 167 -4.27 -8.21 0.23
CA GLU A 167 -4.47 -9.51 0.89
C GLU A 167 -5.95 -9.91 1.05
N GLY A 168 -6.86 -9.14 0.46
CA GLY A 168 -8.30 -9.32 0.63
C GLY A 168 -9.04 -9.32 -0.69
N VAL A 169 -9.42 -8.13 -1.12
CA VAL A 169 -10.27 -7.89 -2.30
C VAL A 169 -9.63 -8.46 -3.56
N ILE A 170 -8.35 -8.17 -3.82
CA ILE A 170 -7.66 -8.66 -5.03
C ILE A 170 -7.64 -10.20 -5.06
N PRO A 171 -7.08 -10.92 -4.07
CA PRO A 171 -7.12 -12.38 -4.05
C PRO A 171 -8.53 -12.94 -4.18
N PHE A 172 -9.50 -12.34 -3.51
CA PHE A 172 -10.87 -12.82 -3.52
C PHE A 172 -11.50 -12.71 -4.91
N VAL A 173 -11.51 -11.51 -5.50
CA VAL A 173 -12.13 -11.28 -6.82
C VAL A 173 -11.35 -12.01 -7.91
N MET A 174 -10.02 -11.96 -7.88
CA MET A 174 -9.18 -12.61 -8.89
C MET A 174 -9.35 -14.12 -8.90
N ARG A 175 -9.60 -14.77 -7.75
CA ARG A 175 -9.91 -16.20 -7.71
C ARG A 175 -11.13 -16.52 -8.57
N HIS A 176 -12.22 -15.79 -8.34
CA HIS A 176 -13.49 -16.02 -9.03
C HIS A 176 -13.41 -15.70 -10.52
N VAL A 177 -12.81 -14.56 -10.89
CA VAL A 177 -12.58 -14.19 -12.29
C VAL A 177 -11.70 -15.24 -12.98
N THR A 178 -10.56 -15.60 -12.39
CA THR A 178 -9.61 -16.55 -13.01
C THR A 178 -10.23 -17.93 -13.14
N PHE A 179 -10.92 -18.42 -12.11
CA PHE A 179 -11.62 -19.71 -12.15
C PHE A 179 -12.70 -19.71 -13.24
N HIS A 180 -13.54 -18.67 -13.29
CA HIS A 180 -14.59 -18.54 -14.30
C HIS A 180 -14.00 -18.59 -15.72
N LEU A 181 -12.95 -17.80 -16.00
CA LEU A 181 -12.35 -17.75 -17.33
C LEU A 181 -11.73 -19.08 -17.76
N ILE A 182 -11.08 -19.79 -16.83
CA ILE A 182 -10.51 -21.13 -17.09
C ILE A 182 -11.62 -22.16 -17.31
N SER A 183 -12.67 -22.14 -16.51
CA SER A 183 -13.81 -23.07 -16.64
C SER A 183 -14.58 -22.90 -17.94
N HIS A 184 -14.57 -21.70 -18.54
CA HIS A 184 -15.17 -21.42 -19.85
C HIS A 184 -14.21 -21.67 -21.02
N GLY A 185 -12.99 -22.16 -20.75
CA GLY A 185 -12.06 -22.60 -21.79
C GLY A 185 -11.29 -21.49 -22.49
N PHE A 186 -11.29 -20.25 -21.98
CA PHE A 186 -10.54 -19.14 -22.59
C PHE A 186 -9.02 -19.39 -22.52
N PHE A 187 -8.54 -19.93 -21.41
CA PHE A 187 -7.15 -20.37 -21.24
C PHE A 187 -7.07 -21.43 -20.13
N THR A 188 -5.91 -22.07 -19.98
CA THR A 188 -5.68 -23.06 -18.90
C THR A 188 -4.84 -22.47 -17.77
N LEU A 189 -4.93 -23.08 -16.57
CA LEU A 189 -4.04 -22.72 -15.45
C LEU A 189 -2.55 -22.88 -15.84
N GLY A 190 -2.22 -23.93 -16.58
CA GLY A 190 -0.86 -24.15 -17.10
C GLY A 190 -0.40 -22.99 -17.99
N THR A 191 -1.24 -22.58 -18.95
CA THR A 191 -0.96 -21.42 -19.81
C THR A 191 -0.71 -20.15 -19.00
N LEU A 192 -1.55 -19.85 -18.01
CA LEU A 192 -1.39 -18.67 -17.16
C LEU A 192 -0.06 -18.72 -16.38
N ASN A 193 0.25 -19.84 -15.72
CA ASN A 193 1.48 -19.99 -14.94
C ASN A 193 2.74 -19.91 -15.82
N THR A 194 2.73 -20.51 -17.01
CA THR A 194 3.82 -20.37 -17.99
C THR A 194 4.01 -18.92 -18.40
N ARG A 195 2.92 -18.17 -18.63
CA ARG A 195 3.00 -16.75 -18.99
C ARG A 195 3.50 -15.89 -17.83
N ILE A 196 3.08 -16.16 -16.58
CA ILE A 196 3.63 -15.51 -15.38
C ILE A 196 5.13 -15.77 -15.27
N LEU A 197 5.57 -17.01 -15.47
CA LEU A 197 6.98 -17.40 -15.33
C LEU A 197 7.87 -16.69 -16.35
N ASN A 198 7.42 -16.64 -17.60
CA ASN A 198 8.20 -16.16 -18.74
C ASN A 198 7.98 -14.67 -19.06
N PHE A 199 7.17 -13.97 -18.28
CA PHE A 199 6.89 -12.56 -18.53
C PHE A 199 8.13 -11.68 -18.35
N ASN A 200 8.29 -10.70 -19.24
CA ASN A 200 9.36 -9.71 -19.14
C ASN A 200 8.99 -8.62 -18.11
N TYR A 201 9.36 -8.84 -16.86
CA TYR A 201 9.13 -7.89 -15.76
C TYR A 201 10.09 -6.71 -15.86
N ALA A 202 9.56 -5.51 -15.59
CA ALA A 202 10.41 -4.33 -15.46
C ALA A 202 11.31 -4.47 -14.23
N PRO A 203 12.45 -3.74 -14.15
CA PRO A 203 13.34 -3.77 -12.98
C PRO A 203 12.62 -3.51 -11.65
N SER A 204 11.60 -2.66 -11.65
CA SER A 204 10.76 -2.36 -10.47
C SER A 204 9.88 -3.53 -10.03
N ASP A 205 9.54 -4.44 -10.94
CA ASP A 205 8.61 -5.56 -10.69
C ASP A 205 9.31 -6.92 -10.58
N VAL A 206 10.56 -7.04 -11.03
CA VAL A 206 11.28 -8.32 -11.10
C VAL A 206 11.41 -9.00 -9.73
N LYS A 207 11.62 -8.22 -8.67
CA LYS A 207 11.68 -8.70 -7.27
C LYS A 207 10.31 -9.13 -6.74
N ASN A 208 9.24 -8.67 -7.38
CA ASN A 208 7.85 -8.94 -7.03
C ASN A 208 7.18 -9.88 -8.04
N LYS A 209 7.97 -10.72 -8.75
CA LYS A 209 7.44 -11.75 -9.64
C LYS A 209 6.42 -12.62 -8.89
N PRO A 210 5.19 -12.79 -9.41
CA PRO A 210 4.18 -13.62 -8.77
C PRO A 210 4.60 -15.09 -8.67
N GLU A 211 4.11 -15.75 -7.62
CA GLU A 211 4.17 -17.20 -7.53
C GLU A 211 3.14 -17.86 -8.46
N GLU A 212 3.37 -19.14 -8.78
CA GLU A 212 2.44 -19.94 -9.55
C GLU A 212 1.10 -20.09 -8.82
N LEU A 213 0.01 -19.93 -9.56
CA LEU A 213 -1.34 -20.17 -9.03
C LEU A 213 -1.58 -21.67 -8.89
N SER A 214 -2.17 -22.05 -7.77
CA SER A 214 -2.53 -23.45 -7.49
C SER A 214 -3.99 -23.75 -7.81
N ASN A 215 -4.29 -25.00 -8.16
CA ASN A 215 -5.67 -25.48 -8.28
C ASN A 215 -6.45 -25.36 -6.96
N GLU A 216 -5.77 -25.53 -5.82
CA GLU A 216 -6.39 -25.39 -4.50
C GLU A 216 -6.87 -23.95 -4.25
N TYR A 217 -6.11 -22.95 -4.71
CA TYR A 217 -6.53 -21.55 -4.64
C TYR A 217 -7.78 -21.31 -5.49
N LEU A 218 -7.78 -21.75 -6.75
CA LEU A 218 -8.92 -21.58 -7.65
C LEU A 218 -10.19 -22.29 -7.14
N LYS A 219 -10.03 -23.45 -6.52
CA LYS A 219 -11.13 -24.20 -5.88
C LYS A 219 -11.55 -23.63 -4.52
N GLY A 220 -10.92 -22.56 -4.05
CA GLY A 220 -11.23 -21.93 -2.76
C GLY A 220 -10.80 -22.73 -1.53
N LYS A 221 -9.88 -23.68 -1.69
CA LYS A 221 -9.36 -24.56 -0.62
C LYS A 221 -8.08 -24.02 0.02
N SER A 222 -7.42 -23.06 -0.61
CA SER A 222 -6.24 -22.37 -0.07
C SER A 222 -6.23 -20.88 -0.43
N ASN A 223 -5.37 -20.13 0.24
CA ASN A 223 -5.07 -18.74 -0.13
C ASN A 223 -4.10 -18.70 -1.33
N ILE A 224 -4.12 -17.59 -2.05
CA ILE A 224 -3.08 -17.29 -3.04
C ILE A 224 -1.72 -17.24 -2.33
N ARG A 225 -0.68 -17.79 -2.96
CA ARG A 225 0.69 -17.75 -2.44
C ARG A 225 1.39 -16.45 -2.84
N GLY A 226 2.44 -16.11 -2.11
CA GLY A 226 3.23 -14.90 -2.30
C GLY A 226 2.87 -13.76 -1.34
N SER A 227 3.76 -12.78 -1.29
CA SER A 227 3.59 -11.54 -0.53
C SER A 227 2.54 -10.60 -1.16
N ALA A 228 2.08 -9.61 -0.40
CA ALA A 228 1.17 -8.57 -0.88
C ALA A 228 1.67 -7.90 -2.18
N SER A 229 2.97 -7.61 -2.30
CA SER A 229 3.57 -7.02 -3.50
C SER A 229 3.54 -7.96 -4.71
N GLN A 230 3.73 -9.26 -4.51
CA GLN A 230 3.66 -10.27 -5.57
C GLN A 230 2.21 -10.47 -6.05
N ILE A 231 1.25 -10.49 -5.14
CA ILE A 231 -0.19 -10.57 -5.46
C ILE A 231 -0.61 -9.32 -6.26
N PHE A 232 -0.19 -8.13 -5.82
CA PHE A 232 -0.47 -6.90 -6.55
C PHE A 232 0.20 -6.88 -7.93
N CYS A 233 1.41 -7.43 -8.06
CA CYS A 233 2.09 -7.61 -9.34
C CYS A 233 1.30 -8.53 -10.29
N PHE A 234 0.78 -9.66 -9.79
CA PHE A 234 -0.10 -10.55 -10.54
C PHE A 234 -1.34 -9.82 -11.07
N PHE A 235 -2.05 -9.14 -10.17
CA PHE A 235 -3.26 -8.39 -10.51
C PHE A 235 -3.04 -7.34 -11.60
N ARG A 236 -1.99 -6.52 -11.47
CA ARG A 236 -1.70 -5.44 -12.43
C ARG A 236 -1.33 -5.94 -13.82
N HIS A 237 -0.73 -7.12 -13.91
CA HIS A 237 -0.24 -7.68 -15.17
C HIS A 237 -1.15 -8.77 -15.74
N PHE A 238 -2.24 -9.12 -15.06
CA PHE A 238 -3.15 -10.17 -15.49
C PHE A 238 -3.66 -9.96 -16.93
N SER A 239 -4.02 -8.72 -17.28
CA SER A 239 -4.38 -8.36 -18.66
C SER A 239 -3.28 -8.65 -19.67
N LEU A 240 -2.02 -8.40 -19.31
CA LEU A 240 -0.86 -8.63 -20.17
C LEU A 240 -0.50 -10.12 -20.27
N TYR A 241 -0.83 -10.92 -19.25
CA TYR A 241 -0.67 -12.37 -19.31
C TYR A 241 -1.69 -13.00 -20.24
N VAL A 242 -2.99 -12.75 -20.06
CA VAL A 242 -4.04 -13.57 -20.72
C VAL A 242 -5.10 -12.77 -21.46
N GLY A 243 -4.98 -11.45 -21.58
CA GLY A 243 -6.00 -10.63 -22.23
C GLY A 243 -6.25 -10.98 -23.70
N GLU A 244 -5.26 -11.50 -24.42
CA GLU A 244 -5.45 -11.98 -25.80
C GLU A 244 -6.32 -13.24 -25.90
N CYS A 245 -6.46 -13.98 -24.80
CA CYS A 245 -7.26 -15.19 -24.73
C CYS A 245 -8.74 -14.91 -24.40
N VAL A 246 -9.08 -13.68 -24.00
CA VAL A 246 -10.40 -13.32 -23.51
C VAL A 246 -11.03 -12.31 -24.47
N PRO A 247 -12.26 -12.55 -24.98
CA PRO A 247 -12.91 -11.62 -25.90
C PRO A 247 -13.30 -10.32 -25.19
N SER A 248 -13.27 -9.23 -25.94
CA SER A 248 -13.78 -7.94 -25.48
C SER A 248 -15.26 -8.05 -25.10
N GLY A 249 -15.64 -7.37 -24.01
CA GLY A 249 -17.01 -7.42 -23.48
C GLY A 249 -17.34 -8.63 -22.60
N ASN A 250 -16.42 -9.59 -22.40
CA ASN A 250 -16.64 -10.67 -21.43
C ASN A 250 -16.90 -10.11 -20.02
N GLU A 251 -17.99 -10.53 -19.37
CA GLU A 251 -18.47 -9.96 -18.10
C GLU A 251 -17.47 -10.15 -16.95
N ALA A 252 -16.87 -11.34 -16.82
CA ALA A 252 -15.84 -11.59 -15.80
C ALA A 252 -14.56 -10.77 -16.04
N TRP A 253 -14.23 -10.49 -17.30
CA TRP A 253 -13.14 -9.59 -17.67
C TRP A 253 -13.46 -8.13 -17.32
N GLN A 254 -14.69 -7.68 -17.61
CA GLN A 254 -15.14 -6.33 -17.25
C GLN A 254 -15.12 -6.12 -15.73
N LEU A 255 -15.49 -7.13 -14.95
CA LEU A 255 -15.36 -7.08 -13.49
C LEU A 255 -13.89 -6.90 -13.04
N TYR A 256 -12.94 -7.58 -13.70
CA TYR A 256 -11.51 -7.39 -13.44
C TYR A 256 -11.05 -5.97 -13.79
N LEU A 257 -11.44 -5.44 -14.96
CA LEU A 257 -11.10 -4.08 -15.39
C LEU A 257 -11.72 -3.02 -14.47
N LEU A 258 -12.94 -3.24 -14.00
CA LEU A 258 -13.59 -2.39 -13.02
C LEU A 258 -12.83 -2.40 -11.68
N LEU A 259 -12.36 -3.58 -11.24
CA LEU A 259 -11.47 -3.67 -10.09
C LEU A 259 -10.14 -2.94 -10.32
N ARG A 260 -9.55 -2.99 -11.53
CA ARG A 260 -8.35 -2.19 -11.88
C ARG A 260 -8.59 -0.70 -11.68
N LYS A 261 -9.70 -0.17 -12.18
CA LYS A 261 -10.09 1.24 -12.01
C LYS A 261 -10.24 1.63 -10.54
N VAL A 262 -10.94 0.82 -9.73
CA VAL A 262 -11.09 1.04 -8.28
C VAL A 262 -9.74 1.06 -7.57
N VAL A 263 -8.90 0.05 -7.83
CA VAL A 263 -7.61 -0.09 -7.16
C VAL A 263 -6.63 1.00 -7.57
N ASP A 264 -6.62 1.45 -8.83
CA ASP A 264 -5.74 2.52 -9.27
C ASP A 264 -6.04 3.84 -8.56
N ILE A 265 -7.32 4.18 -8.30
CA ILE A 265 -7.68 5.37 -7.51
C ILE A 265 -7.29 5.20 -6.05
N ILE A 266 -7.65 4.07 -5.41
CA ILE A 266 -7.36 3.80 -3.98
C ILE A 266 -5.85 3.84 -3.68
N MET A 267 -5.04 3.36 -4.62
CA MET A 267 -3.60 3.28 -4.49
C MET A 267 -2.89 4.61 -4.78
N SER A 268 -3.62 5.64 -5.25
CA SER A 268 -3.00 6.94 -5.52
C SER A 268 -2.63 7.64 -4.22
N ARG A 269 -1.44 8.22 -4.17
CA ARG A 269 -0.97 9.01 -3.02
C ARG A 269 -1.61 10.39 -2.94
N ARG A 270 -2.27 10.82 -4.02
CA ARG A 270 -3.02 12.08 -4.15
C ARG A 270 -4.31 11.78 -4.89
N ILE A 271 -5.44 12.18 -4.32
CA ILE A 271 -6.76 11.91 -4.91
C ILE A 271 -7.49 13.25 -4.96
N PRO A 272 -7.82 13.79 -6.15
CA PRO A 272 -8.67 14.96 -6.25
C PRO A 272 -10.01 14.69 -5.56
N VAL A 273 -10.48 15.66 -4.77
CA VAL A 273 -11.75 15.56 -4.03
C VAL A 273 -12.92 15.23 -4.97
N THR A 274 -12.87 15.75 -6.20
CA THR A 274 -13.85 15.51 -7.28
C THR A 274 -13.87 14.06 -7.78
N GLN A 275 -12.79 13.29 -7.60
CA GLN A 275 -12.70 11.87 -7.97
C GLN A 275 -13.33 10.93 -6.93
N VAL A 276 -13.53 11.38 -5.69
CA VAL A 276 -14.06 10.52 -4.61
C VAL A 276 -15.50 10.04 -4.88
N PRO A 277 -16.44 10.87 -5.38
CA PRO A 277 -17.76 10.39 -5.81
C PRO A 277 -17.71 9.40 -6.97
N TYR A 278 -16.74 9.55 -7.89
CA TYR A 278 -16.54 8.60 -8.98
C TYR A 278 -16.07 7.24 -8.45
N LEU A 279 -15.12 7.24 -7.50
CA LEU A 279 -14.69 6.03 -6.80
C LEU A 279 -15.87 5.31 -6.11
N GLN A 280 -16.75 6.06 -5.43
CA GLN A 280 -17.94 5.48 -4.79
C GLN A 280 -18.83 4.75 -5.81
N ARG A 281 -19.03 5.33 -7.00
CA ARG A 281 -19.80 4.71 -8.08
C ARG A 281 -19.13 3.45 -8.61
N LEU A 282 -17.81 3.49 -8.83
CA LEU A 282 -17.05 2.32 -9.28
C LEU A 282 -17.12 1.16 -8.28
N ILE A 283 -17.00 1.45 -6.99
CA ILE A 283 -17.13 0.43 -5.92
C ILE A 283 -18.55 -0.15 -5.90
N HIS A 284 -19.57 0.68 -6.06
CA HIS A 284 -20.96 0.22 -6.11
C HIS A 284 -21.18 -0.76 -7.28
N PHE A 285 -20.75 -0.40 -8.49
CA PHE A 285 -20.84 -1.28 -9.65
C PHE A 285 -20.01 -2.56 -9.48
N LEU A 286 -18.80 -2.45 -8.90
CA LEU A 286 -17.97 -3.63 -8.62
C LEU A 286 -18.72 -4.64 -7.73
N CYS A 287 -19.41 -4.17 -6.70
CA CYS A 287 -20.19 -5.02 -5.81
C CYS A 287 -21.40 -5.63 -6.51
N LEU A 288 -22.15 -4.85 -7.30
CA LEU A 288 -23.30 -5.33 -8.06
C LEU A 288 -22.91 -6.38 -9.10
N ASP A 289 -21.90 -6.08 -9.92
CA ASP A 289 -21.43 -6.97 -10.99
C ASP A 289 -20.86 -8.26 -10.41
N PHE A 290 -20.12 -8.17 -9.29
CA PHE A 290 -19.62 -9.36 -8.59
C PHE A 290 -20.77 -10.24 -8.11
N GLN A 291 -21.81 -9.67 -7.50
CA GLN A 291 -22.95 -10.43 -7.01
C GLN A 291 -23.78 -11.03 -8.16
N ALA A 292 -23.95 -10.29 -9.27
CA ALA A 292 -24.65 -10.78 -10.45
C ALA A 292 -23.93 -11.99 -11.07
N LEU A 293 -22.60 -11.94 -11.18
CA LEU A 293 -21.78 -13.02 -11.73
C LEU A 293 -21.61 -14.20 -10.77
N PHE A 294 -21.57 -13.95 -9.46
CA PHE A 294 -21.27 -14.96 -8.44
C PHE A 294 -22.30 -14.95 -7.29
N PRO A 295 -23.60 -15.15 -7.55
CA PRO A 295 -24.69 -14.89 -6.60
C PRO A 295 -24.68 -15.78 -5.35
N THR A 296 -24.06 -16.96 -5.43
CA THR A 296 -23.93 -17.90 -4.30
C THR A 296 -22.70 -17.61 -3.42
N THR A 297 -21.87 -16.65 -3.80
CA THR A 297 -20.62 -16.35 -3.10
C THR A 297 -20.86 -15.35 -1.97
N PHE A 298 -20.37 -15.70 -0.77
CA PHE A 298 -20.41 -14.78 0.37
C PHE A 298 -19.42 -13.63 0.21
N VAL A 299 -19.90 -12.39 0.43
CA VAL A 299 -19.07 -11.18 0.43
C VAL A 299 -18.21 -11.15 1.70
N PRO A 300 -16.87 -11.06 1.62
CA PRO A 300 -16.00 -10.95 2.79
C PRO A 300 -16.03 -9.55 3.40
N CYS A 301 -15.67 -9.44 4.69
CA CYS A 301 -15.60 -8.15 5.41
C CYS A 301 -14.72 -7.13 4.69
N LYS A 302 -13.57 -7.57 4.17
CA LYS A 302 -12.61 -6.70 3.45
C LYS A 302 -13.23 -6.09 2.18
N LEU A 303 -14.08 -6.82 1.46
CA LEU A 303 -14.81 -6.27 0.30
C LEU A 303 -15.88 -5.28 0.74
N HIS A 304 -16.59 -5.56 1.84
CA HIS A 304 -17.54 -4.62 2.43
C HIS A 304 -16.86 -3.31 2.87
N TYR A 305 -15.63 -3.35 3.39
CA TYR A 305 -14.93 -2.12 3.78
C TYR A 305 -14.76 -1.11 2.64
N LEU A 306 -14.70 -1.55 1.38
CA LEU A 306 -14.65 -0.63 0.24
C LEU A 306 -15.82 0.35 0.22
N THR A 307 -17.02 -0.03 0.70
CA THR A 307 -18.16 0.89 0.73
C THR A 307 -17.89 2.11 1.62
N HIS A 308 -16.97 1.99 2.58
CA HIS A 308 -16.54 3.06 3.49
C HIS A 308 -15.29 3.81 3.00
N TYR A 309 -14.62 3.37 1.93
CA TYR A 309 -13.40 4.02 1.46
C TYR A 309 -13.62 5.47 1.03
N PRO A 310 -14.70 5.82 0.29
CA PRO A 310 -14.95 7.22 -0.08
C PRO A 310 -15.05 8.15 1.14
N SER A 311 -15.84 7.81 2.15
CA SER A 311 -15.98 8.61 3.39
C SER A 311 -14.68 8.66 4.19
N CYS A 312 -13.94 7.55 4.25
CA CYS A 312 -12.62 7.50 4.88
C CYS A 312 -11.59 8.37 4.14
N ILE A 313 -11.62 8.44 2.80
CA ILE A 313 -10.72 9.29 2.01
C ILE A 313 -11.03 10.77 2.27
N PHE A 314 -12.30 11.16 2.36
CA PHE A 314 -12.66 12.54 2.76
C PHE A 314 -12.13 12.88 4.16
N LYS A 315 -12.13 11.91 5.08
CA LYS A 315 -11.72 12.13 6.48
C LYS A 315 -10.21 12.14 6.69
N TYR A 316 -9.49 11.19 6.10
CA TYR A 316 -8.08 10.95 6.39
C TYR A 316 -7.15 11.30 5.22
N GLY A 317 -7.70 11.68 4.07
CA GLY A 317 -6.96 11.78 2.82
C GLY A 317 -6.69 10.40 2.20
N PRO A 318 -5.75 10.33 1.23
CA PRO A 318 -5.45 9.08 0.52
C PRO A 318 -4.96 7.97 1.47
N LEU A 319 -5.75 6.88 1.53
CA LEU A 319 -5.58 5.82 2.53
C LEU A 319 -4.28 5.02 2.35
N VAL A 320 -3.69 5.03 1.15
CA VAL A 320 -2.38 4.40 0.90
C VAL A 320 -1.26 5.00 1.77
N ASN A 321 -1.41 6.26 2.20
CA ASN A 321 -0.46 6.91 3.09
C ASN A 321 -0.57 6.42 4.55
N LEU A 322 -1.61 5.64 4.88
CA LEU A 322 -1.90 5.13 6.22
C LEU A 322 -1.78 3.61 6.33
N TRP A 323 -1.32 2.93 5.28
CA TRP A 323 -1.22 1.48 5.27
C TRP A 323 -0.05 0.93 6.11
N ALA A 324 -0.15 -0.33 6.47
CA ALA A 324 0.82 -0.99 7.35
C ALA A 324 2.05 -1.57 6.62
N MET A 325 2.19 -1.36 5.31
CA MET A 325 3.22 -2.03 4.52
C MET A 325 4.65 -1.73 5.01
N ARG A 326 4.93 -0.51 5.48
CA ARG A 326 6.26 -0.15 6.03
C ARG A 326 6.45 -0.67 7.45
N PHE A 327 5.40 -0.68 8.28
CA PHE A 327 5.45 -1.26 9.61
C PHE A 327 5.74 -2.78 9.54
N GLU A 328 5.09 -3.50 8.62
CA GLU A 328 5.38 -4.92 8.39
C GLU A 328 6.80 -5.17 7.86
N SER A 329 7.30 -4.30 6.98
CA SER A 329 8.69 -4.36 6.54
C SER A 329 9.67 -4.16 7.71
N LYS A 330 9.36 -3.27 8.66
CA LYS A 330 10.18 -3.00 9.85
C LYS A 330 10.28 -4.22 10.77
N HIS A 331 9.26 -5.10 10.79
CA HIS A 331 9.33 -6.36 11.53
C HIS A 331 10.50 -7.26 11.10
N GLN A 332 10.98 -7.14 9.86
CA GLN A 332 12.10 -7.94 9.36
C GLN A 332 13.39 -7.68 10.16
N TYR A 333 13.66 -6.42 10.54
CA TYR A 333 14.79 -6.09 11.41
C TYR A 333 14.73 -6.89 12.72
N PHE A 334 13.59 -6.87 13.40
CA PHE A 334 13.41 -7.58 14.67
C PHE A 334 13.56 -9.10 14.52
N LYS A 335 13.01 -9.68 13.43
CA LYS A 335 13.19 -11.10 13.09
C LYS A 335 14.66 -11.45 12.92
N ASP A 336 15.42 -10.62 12.21
CA ASP A 336 16.82 -10.88 11.92
C ASP A 336 17.70 -10.73 13.15
N VAL A 337 17.44 -9.73 14.01
CA VAL A 337 18.14 -9.58 15.30
C VAL A 337 17.87 -10.78 16.19
N ALA A 338 16.60 -11.20 16.34
CA ALA A 338 16.24 -12.36 17.15
C ALA A 338 16.89 -13.65 16.61
N ARG A 339 16.89 -13.84 15.28
CA ARG A 339 17.53 -14.99 14.64
C ARG A 339 19.04 -15.02 14.86
N LYS A 340 19.73 -13.88 14.75
CA LYS A 340 21.18 -13.78 14.90
C LYS A 340 21.65 -13.94 16.34
N LEU A 341 20.88 -13.41 17.30
CA LEU A 341 21.26 -13.42 18.70
C LEU A 341 21.16 -14.80 19.34
N HIS A 342 20.21 -15.62 18.90
CA HIS A 342 19.92 -16.94 19.49
C HIS A 342 19.71 -16.89 21.02
N ASN A 343 19.35 -15.74 21.59
CA ASN A 343 19.07 -15.53 22.99
C ASN A 343 17.65 -14.99 23.15
N PHE A 344 16.80 -15.77 23.81
CA PHE A 344 15.39 -15.45 23.96
C PHE A 344 15.00 -14.99 25.37
N LYS A 345 15.96 -14.88 26.29
CA LYS A 345 15.70 -14.32 27.63
C LYS A 345 15.44 -12.82 27.48
N ASN A 346 14.25 -12.36 27.87
CA ASN A 346 13.81 -10.97 27.71
C ASN A 346 14.04 -10.43 26.29
N ILE A 347 13.66 -11.21 25.28
CA ILE A 347 13.85 -10.84 23.88
C ILE A 347 13.22 -9.48 23.55
N ALA A 348 12.06 -9.15 24.12
CA ALA A 348 11.40 -7.86 23.94
C ALA A 348 12.31 -6.68 24.34
N HIS A 349 12.92 -6.77 25.52
CA HIS A 349 13.87 -5.77 26.01
C HIS A 349 15.09 -5.68 25.09
N THR A 350 15.68 -6.82 24.72
CA THR A 350 16.85 -6.86 23.84
C THR A 350 16.56 -6.22 22.48
N LEU A 351 15.41 -6.55 21.88
CA LEU A 351 14.97 -5.99 20.61
C LEU A 351 14.73 -4.48 20.71
N ALA A 352 14.09 -4.01 21.78
CA ALA A 352 13.84 -2.59 22.02
C ALA A 352 15.16 -1.80 22.16
N VAL A 353 16.10 -2.27 22.98
CA VAL A 353 17.39 -1.59 23.20
C VAL A 353 18.21 -1.53 21.90
N ARG A 354 18.33 -2.63 21.16
CA ARG A 354 19.09 -2.63 19.90
C ARG A 354 18.46 -1.73 18.84
N HIS A 355 17.13 -1.71 18.80
CA HIS A 355 16.41 -0.81 17.92
C HIS A 355 16.67 0.66 18.27
N GLN A 356 16.65 1.03 19.56
CA GLN A 356 16.96 2.40 19.98
C GLN A 356 18.39 2.82 19.61
N TYR A 357 19.38 1.92 19.76
CA TYR A 357 20.74 2.21 19.28
C TYR A 357 20.81 2.44 17.77
N LEU A 358 20.04 1.67 16.99
CA LEU A 358 19.95 1.89 15.55
C LEU A 358 19.31 3.23 15.21
N GLU A 359 18.18 3.58 15.83
CA GLU A 359 17.50 4.88 15.60
C GLU A 359 18.39 6.07 16.01
N MET A 360 19.14 5.94 17.11
CA MET A 360 20.13 6.95 17.52
C MET A 360 21.24 7.11 16.46
N TYR A 361 21.76 6.01 15.94
CA TYR A 361 22.76 6.06 14.86
C TYR A 361 22.20 6.75 13.61
N LEU A 362 21.01 6.34 13.15
CA LEU A 362 20.38 6.90 11.95
C LEU A 362 20.02 8.38 12.07
N THR A 363 19.70 8.86 13.28
CA THR A 363 19.41 10.28 13.53
C THR A 363 20.65 11.16 13.59
N THR A 364 21.85 10.59 13.77
CA THR A 364 23.12 11.33 13.76
C THR A 364 23.73 11.49 12.36
N GLU A 365 23.34 10.66 11.39
CA GLU A 365 23.73 10.87 9.99
C GLU A 365 22.93 12.05 9.42
N VAL A 366 23.62 13.17 9.16
CA VAL A 366 23.03 14.36 8.51
C VAL A 366 22.35 13.90 7.22
N THR A 367 21.04 14.13 7.14
CA THR A 367 20.16 13.79 6.02
C THR A 367 20.61 14.52 4.76
N SER A 368 21.62 13.97 4.09
CA SER A 368 21.85 14.21 2.68
C SER A 368 20.71 13.52 1.94
N GLU A 369 20.22 14.09 0.85
CA GLU A 369 19.26 13.42 -0.03
C GLU A 369 19.70 11.97 -0.24
N HIS A 370 18.80 11.00 0.00
CA HIS A 370 19.12 9.58 -0.12
C HIS A 370 19.21 9.20 -1.60
N ILE A 371 20.24 9.71 -2.28
CA ILE A 371 20.56 9.42 -3.66
C ILE A 371 21.49 8.21 -3.69
N VAL A 372 21.03 7.12 -4.28
CA VAL A 372 21.84 5.92 -4.51
C VAL A 372 22.00 5.71 -5.99
N THR A 373 23.24 5.80 -6.49
CA THR A 373 23.57 5.60 -7.91
C THR A 373 24.20 4.23 -8.16
N THR A 374 23.98 3.65 -9.33
CA THR A 374 24.67 2.42 -9.77
C THR A 374 25.28 2.59 -11.17
N GLY A 375 26.30 1.77 -11.49
CA GLY A 375 26.91 1.76 -12.82
C GLY A 375 27.75 2.98 -13.17
N CYS A 376 28.36 3.63 -12.16
CA CYS A 376 29.13 4.86 -12.33
C CYS A 376 30.35 4.68 -13.26
N ARG A 377 30.24 5.12 -14.51
CA ARG A 377 31.35 5.15 -15.47
C ARG A 377 31.77 6.58 -15.76
N SER A 378 33.01 6.93 -15.43
CA SER A 378 33.57 8.25 -15.74
C SER A 378 33.56 8.51 -17.24
N ILE A 379 33.16 9.71 -17.64
CA ILE A 379 33.13 10.16 -19.03
C ILE A 379 33.70 11.57 -19.12
N LEU A 380 34.34 11.88 -20.24
CA LEU A 380 34.76 13.25 -20.53
C LEU A 380 33.53 14.09 -20.87
N PHE A 381 33.55 15.37 -20.49
CA PHE A 381 32.45 16.30 -20.74
C PHE A 381 32.14 16.39 -22.25
N GLU A 382 33.15 16.33 -23.10
CA GLU A 382 33.06 16.39 -24.55
C GLU A 382 32.31 15.20 -25.17
N HIS A 383 32.25 14.07 -24.45
CA HIS A 383 31.53 12.87 -24.87
C HIS A 383 30.07 12.83 -24.37
N LEU A 384 29.62 13.82 -23.61
CA LEU A 384 28.21 13.95 -23.26
C LEU A 384 27.37 14.27 -24.52
N PRO A 385 26.12 13.76 -24.59
CA PRO A 385 25.19 14.14 -25.64
C PRO A 385 25.09 15.67 -25.78
N GLU A 386 24.99 16.15 -27.02
CA GLU A 386 25.05 17.59 -27.32
C GLU A 386 24.02 18.41 -26.53
N MET A 387 22.77 17.93 -26.43
CA MET A 387 21.74 18.62 -25.66
C MET A 387 22.07 18.73 -24.17
N LEU A 388 22.71 17.72 -23.58
CA LEU A 388 23.16 17.78 -22.18
C LEU A 388 24.25 18.83 -22.01
N ARG A 389 25.20 18.90 -22.95
CA ARG A 389 26.26 19.92 -22.95
C ARG A 389 25.67 21.32 -23.07
N LEU A 390 24.70 21.53 -23.97
CA LEU A 390 24.00 22.81 -24.12
C LEU A 390 23.25 23.18 -22.84
N HIS A 391 22.46 22.27 -22.28
CA HIS A 391 21.72 22.49 -21.03
C HIS A 391 22.66 22.87 -19.86
N ILE A 392 23.80 22.20 -19.72
CA ILE A 392 24.82 22.50 -18.71
C ILE A 392 25.36 23.93 -18.87
N VAL A 393 25.64 24.36 -20.10
CA VAL A 393 26.13 25.70 -20.40
C VAL A 393 25.05 26.76 -20.13
N GLU A 394 23.84 26.54 -20.61
CA GLU A 394 22.69 27.46 -20.45
C GLU A 394 22.34 27.69 -18.97
N HIS A 395 22.44 26.66 -18.14
CA HIS A 395 22.10 26.73 -16.71
C HIS A 395 23.31 26.99 -15.81
N GLY A 396 24.49 27.28 -16.38
CA GLY A 396 25.70 27.60 -15.62
C GLY A 396 26.17 26.48 -14.68
N LEU A 397 25.94 25.22 -15.04
CA LEU A 397 26.36 24.08 -14.22
C LEU A 397 27.87 23.83 -14.39
N ALA A 398 28.52 23.39 -13.31
CA ALA A 398 29.92 22.98 -13.37
C ALA A 398 30.08 21.76 -14.28
N ARG A 399 31.21 21.70 -14.99
CA ARG A 399 31.47 20.67 -16.02
C ARG A 399 32.28 19.47 -15.51
N ASP A 400 32.72 19.55 -14.26
CA ASP A 400 33.61 18.57 -13.67
C ASP A 400 32.87 17.30 -13.24
N ASN A 401 33.61 16.19 -13.17
CA ASN A 401 33.14 14.91 -12.63
C ASN A 401 31.89 14.37 -13.34
N ALA A 402 31.90 14.34 -14.67
CA ALA A 402 30.83 13.72 -15.45
C ALA A 402 30.90 12.18 -15.38
N VAL A 403 29.77 11.56 -15.03
CA VAL A 403 29.65 10.12 -14.83
C VAL A 403 28.36 9.63 -15.48
N ALA A 404 28.45 8.63 -16.35
CA ALA A 404 27.28 7.89 -16.84
C ALA A 404 26.80 6.89 -15.78
N LEU A 405 25.48 6.76 -15.64
CA LEU A 405 24.83 5.94 -14.61
C LEU A 405 23.96 4.86 -15.27
N ASN A 406 23.86 3.69 -14.65
CA ASN A 406 22.87 2.67 -15.03
C ASN A 406 21.51 2.96 -14.38
N SER A 407 21.54 3.45 -13.14
CA SER A 407 20.34 3.86 -12.42
C SER A 407 20.63 4.86 -11.31
N VAL A 408 19.60 5.58 -10.92
CA VAL A 408 19.59 6.45 -9.74
C VAL A 408 18.35 6.14 -8.91
N THR A 409 18.49 6.07 -7.60
CA THR A 409 17.37 5.96 -6.66
C THR A 409 17.31 7.23 -5.85
N ILE A 410 16.17 7.92 -5.87
CA ILE A 410 15.90 9.16 -5.13
C ILE A 410 14.62 8.94 -4.34
N ASP A 411 14.66 9.16 -3.03
CA ASP A 411 13.51 8.98 -2.12
C ASP A 411 12.78 7.63 -2.26
N GLY A 412 13.54 6.58 -2.61
CA GLY A 412 13.04 5.23 -2.82
C GLY A 412 12.46 4.94 -4.20
N PHE A 413 12.41 5.91 -5.11
CA PHE A 413 12.07 5.70 -6.52
C PHE A 413 13.32 5.44 -7.33
N ALA A 414 13.35 4.30 -8.04
CA ALA A 414 14.45 3.93 -8.90
C ALA A 414 14.15 4.30 -10.35
N TYR A 415 15.07 5.05 -10.97
CA TYR A 415 15.03 5.49 -12.35
C TYR A 415 16.15 4.79 -13.12
N SER A 416 15.83 4.24 -14.29
CA SER A 416 16.77 3.59 -15.19
C SER A 416 16.30 3.74 -16.63
N GLU A 417 17.14 3.37 -17.60
CA GLU A 417 16.74 3.28 -18.99
C GLU A 417 15.43 2.47 -19.16
N GLY A 418 14.53 2.97 -20.00
CA GLY A 418 13.21 2.37 -20.25
C GLY A 418 12.11 2.80 -19.27
N CYS A 419 12.45 3.50 -18.18
CA CYS A 419 11.45 4.12 -17.32
C CYS A 419 10.63 5.15 -18.10
N ALA A 420 9.33 5.21 -17.84
CA ALA A 420 8.45 6.27 -18.32
C ALA A 420 7.97 7.13 -17.15
N LEU A 421 8.11 8.45 -17.29
CA LEU A 421 7.66 9.42 -16.30
C LEU A 421 6.50 10.24 -16.87
N VAL A 422 5.53 10.59 -16.04
CA VAL A 422 4.38 11.41 -16.45
C VAL A 422 4.83 12.87 -16.52
N GLN A 423 4.85 13.46 -17.72
CA GLN A 423 5.27 14.84 -17.92
C GLN A 423 4.13 15.83 -17.70
N THR A 424 3.00 15.60 -18.36
CA THR A 424 1.78 16.40 -18.24
C THR A 424 0.56 15.50 -18.46
N VAL A 425 -0.61 15.96 -18.02
CA VAL A 425 -1.90 15.42 -18.45
C VAL A 425 -2.51 16.48 -19.36
N THR A 426 -2.80 16.11 -20.61
CA THR A 426 -3.37 17.05 -21.59
C THR A 426 -4.84 17.34 -21.29
N GLU A 427 -5.41 18.34 -21.98
CA GLU A 427 -6.83 18.70 -21.85
C GLU A 427 -7.79 17.56 -22.22
N ASP A 428 -7.32 16.58 -23.01
CA ASP A 428 -8.06 15.37 -23.39
C ASP A 428 -7.97 14.23 -22.34
N ASP A 429 -7.50 14.52 -21.11
CA ASP A 429 -7.28 13.56 -20.02
C ASP A 429 -6.28 12.42 -20.35
N HIS A 430 -5.47 12.59 -21.40
CA HIS A 430 -4.41 11.65 -21.75
C HIS A 430 -3.04 12.13 -21.23
N PRO A 431 -2.30 11.30 -20.49
CA PRO A 431 -0.96 11.67 -20.04
C PRO A 431 0.02 11.71 -21.22
N GLN A 432 0.87 12.72 -21.24
CA GLN A 432 2.11 12.72 -22.00
C GLN A 432 3.22 12.14 -21.11
N PHE A 433 4.06 11.28 -21.67
CA PHE A 433 5.15 10.67 -20.93
C PHE A 433 6.51 11.08 -21.50
N VAL A 434 7.55 10.92 -20.69
CA VAL A 434 8.95 10.95 -21.15
C VAL A 434 9.60 9.63 -20.82
N GLN A 435 10.29 9.03 -21.80
CA GLN A 435 11.06 7.81 -21.61
C GLN A 435 12.50 8.16 -21.26
N VAL A 436 12.98 7.65 -20.13
CA VAL A 436 14.38 7.74 -19.73
C VAL A 436 15.23 6.90 -20.70
N CYS A 437 16.17 7.56 -21.38
CA CYS A 437 17.11 6.92 -22.30
C CYS A 437 18.49 6.77 -21.66
N GLU A 438 19.04 7.85 -21.10
CA GLU A 438 20.37 7.84 -20.49
C GLU A 438 20.39 8.70 -19.21
N LEU A 439 21.19 8.30 -18.22
CA LEU A 439 21.32 9.00 -16.95
C LEU A 439 22.78 9.40 -16.70
N PHE A 440 22.96 10.61 -16.19
CA PHE A 440 24.27 11.18 -15.90
C PHE A 440 24.29 11.86 -14.53
N CYS A 441 25.46 11.86 -13.89
CA CYS A 441 25.78 12.72 -12.77
C CYS A 441 26.89 13.68 -13.20
N VAL A 442 26.68 14.98 -13.11
CA VAL A 442 27.68 16.00 -13.41
C VAL A 442 27.76 16.94 -12.22
N ASN A 443 28.93 17.00 -11.58
CA ASN A 443 29.17 17.73 -10.33
C ASN A 443 28.04 17.58 -9.29
N LYS A 444 27.68 16.33 -8.95
CA LYS A 444 26.60 15.95 -8.01
C LYS A 444 25.17 16.26 -8.46
N LYS A 445 24.95 16.82 -9.65
CA LYS A 445 23.61 16.98 -10.22
C LYS A 445 23.27 15.80 -11.11
N ILE A 446 22.08 15.25 -10.92
CA ILE A 446 21.52 14.20 -11.77
C ILE A 446 20.89 14.87 -13.00
N LEU A 447 21.32 14.45 -14.20
CA LEU A 447 20.77 14.88 -15.46
C LEU A 447 20.30 13.65 -16.23
N VAL A 448 19.08 13.69 -16.75
CA VAL A 448 18.50 12.57 -17.50
C VAL A 448 18.19 13.03 -18.91
N LEU A 449 18.73 12.31 -19.88
CA LEU A 449 18.32 12.45 -21.28
C LEU A 449 17.09 11.56 -21.50
N ALA A 450 15.99 12.18 -21.91
CA ALA A 450 14.72 11.50 -22.12
C ALA A 450 14.10 11.88 -23.45
N GLN A 451 13.26 10.99 -23.98
CA GLN A 451 12.53 11.19 -25.23
C GLN A 451 11.03 11.30 -24.95
N VAL A 452 10.37 12.27 -25.56
CA VAL A 452 8.93 12.48 -25.36
C VAL A 452 8.14 11.36 -26.02
N LEU A 453 7.16 10.84 -25.28
CA LEU A 453 6.21 9.83 -25.72
C LEU A 453 4.81 10.44 -25.80
N GLU A 454 4.18 10.26 -26.96
CA GLU A 454 2.80 10.66 -27.19
C GLU A 454 1.86 9.48 -26.96
N THR A 455 0.80 9.71 -26.18
CA THR A 455 -0.26 8.72 -25.98
C THR A 455 -1.20 8.71 -27.19
N ILE A 456 -1.31 7.55 -27.83
CA ILE A 456 -2.18 7.33 -28.98
C ILE A 456 -3.60 6.99 -28.53
N GLU A 457 -3.72 6.08 -27.56
CA GLU A 457 -5.00 5.60 -27.03
C GLU A 457 -4.80 4.99 -25.65
N PHE A 458 -5.87 4.96 -24.84
CA PHE A 458 -5.97 4.06 -23.71
C PHE A 458 -6.68 2.78 -24.15
N ASN A 459 -5.99 1.65 -24.10
CA ASN A 459 -6.58 0.36 -24.44
C ASN A 459 -7.27 -0.23 -23.20
N ASP A 460 -8.59 -0.04 -23.10
CA ASP A 460 -9.39 -0.55 -21.96
C ASP A 460 -9.25 -2.07 -21.77
N HIS A 461 -9.19 -2.85 -22.85
CA HIS A 461 -9.13 -4.32 -22.75
C HIS A 461 -7.86 -4.81 -22.04
N PHE A 462 -6.74 -4.14 -22.27
CA PHE A 462 -5.47 -4.43 -21.62
C PHE A 462 -5.16 -3.53 -20.41
N HIS A 463 -5.95 -2.48 -20.19
CA HIS A 463 -5.73 -1.46 -19.17
C HIS A 463 -4.34 -0.82 -19.26
N VAL A 464 -3.95 -0.41 -20.47
CA VAL A 464 -2.63 0.18 -20.77
C VAL A 464 -2.76 1.39 -21.68
N TYR A 465 -1.82 2.32 -21.56
CA TYR A 465 -1.63 3.39 -22.54
C TYR A 465 -0.81 2.84 -23.70
N VAL A 466 -1.29 3.05 -24.93
CA VAL A 466 -0.53 2.80 -26.16
C VAL A 466 0.17 4.10 -26.52
N VAL A 467 1.48 4.05 -26.68
CA VAL A 467 2.31 5.25 -26.90
C VAL A 467 3.17 5.11 -28.16
N ARG A 468 3.60 6.25 -28.72
CA ARG A 468 4.66 6.31 -29.73
C ARG A 468 5.79 7.22 -29.27
N VAL A 469 6.99 6.85 -29.70
CA VAL A 469 8.18 7.69 -29.52
C VAL A 469 8.11 8.85 -30.50
N THR A 470 8.30 10.07 -30.01
CA THR A 470 8.38 11.27 -30.84
C THR A 470 9.83 11.59 -31.21
N THR A 471 10.06 12.57 -32.08
CA THR A 471 11.40 13.09 -32.37
C THR A 471 11.91 14.08 -31.32
N GLU A 472 11.08 14.47 -30.36
CA GLU A 472 11.40 15.46 -29.34
C GLU A 472 12.18 14.80 -28.19
N TRP A 473 13.28 15.46 -27.81
CA TRP A 473 14.13 15.08 -26.71
C TRP A 473 14.14 16.17 -25.66
N VAL A 474 14.25 15.77 -24.40
CA VAL A 474 14.30 16.68 -23.25
C VAL A 474 15.42 16.29 -22.29
N VAL A 475 15.96 17.28 -21.58
CA VAL A 475 16.89 17.07 -20.47
C VAL A 475 16.15 17.33 -19.16
N LEU A 476 16.06 16.32 -18.30
CA LEU A 476 15.45 16.45 -16.99
C LEU A 476 16.55 16.70 -15.96
N SER A 477 16.49 17.84 -15.28
CA SER A 477 17.47 18.26 -14.26
C SER A 477 16.97 18.12 -12.82
N ASN A 478 15.67 17.86 -12.64
CA ASN A 478 15.06 17.64 -11.34
C ASN A 478 14.00 16.54 -11.40
N LEU A 479 14.33 15.36 -10.88
CA LEU A 479 13.40 14.23 -10.88
C LEU A 479 12.29 14.35 -9.83
N HIS A 480 12.39 15.30 -8.88
CA HIS A 480 11.31 15.58 -7.93
C HIS A 480 10.10 16.26 -8.59
N ASP A 481 10.27 16.85 -9.78
CA ASP A 481 9.18 17.44 -10.56
C ASP A 481 8.21 16.35 -11.08
N PHE A 482 8.59 15.08 -10.97
CA PHE A 482 7.80 13.91 -11.33
C PHE A 482 7.33 13.19 -10.05
N PRO A 483 6.19 13.59 -9.45
CA PRO A 483 5.74 13.09 -8.14
C PRO A 483 5.27 11.63 -8.16
N THR A 484 5.23 11.02 -9.35
CA THR A 484 4.68 9.70 -9.60
C THR A 484 5.76 8.62 -9.62
N GLU A 485 5.44 7.41 -9.16
CA GLU A 485 6.35 6.26 -9.32
C GLU A 485 6.73 6.07 -10.80
N PRO A 486 8.02 5.87 -11.12
CA PRO A 486 8.45 5.58 -12.48
C PRO A 486 7.71 4.36 -13.05
N LEU A 487 7.12 4.55 -14.22
CA LEU A 487 6.52 3.48 -15.01
C LEU A 487 7.57 2.85 -15.91
N PHE A 488 7.17 1.89 -16.75
CA PHE A 488 8.09 1.24 -17.67
C PHE A 488 7.44 1.02 -19.03
N VAL A 489 8.17 1.36 -20.09
CA VAL A 489 7.74 1.13 -21.47
C VAL A 489 7.95 -0.34 -21.81
N LYS A 490 6.93 -0.98 -22.38
CA LYS A 490 7.00 -2.37 -22.85
C LYS A 490 6.56 -2.47 -24.30
N LYS A 491 7.06 -3.48 -25.00
CA LYS A 491 6.59 -3.81 -26.35
C LYS A 491 5.54 -4.93 -26.27
N LYS A 492 4.36 -4.72 -26.87
CA LYS A 492 3.31 -5.73 -27.02
C LYS A 492 2.74 -5.66 -28.44
N ALA A 493 2.78 -6.77 -29.17
CA ALA A 493 2.28 -6.87 -30.55
C ALA A 493 2.75 -5.69 -31.46
N ASN A 494 4.05 -5.38 -31.41
CA ASN A 494 4.70 -4.25 -32.10
C ASN A 494 4.28 -2.83 -31.68
N LYS A 495 3.37 -2.67 -30.73
CA LYS A 495 3.06 -1.39 -30.09
C LYS A 495 3.90 -1.19 -28.84
N LEU A 496 4.23 0.07 -28.52
CA LEU A 496 4.76 0.43 -27.21
C LEU A 496 3.60 0.69 -26.27
N VAL A 497 3.68 0.14 -25.07
CA VAL A 497 2.62 0.24 -24.07
C VAL A 497 3.20 0.56 -22.70
N ILE A 498 2.45 1.32 -21.93
CA ILE A 498 2.73 1.64 -20.52
C ILE A 498 1.56 1.12 -19.70
N ASN A 499 1.84 0.24 -18.73
CA ASN A 499 0.80 -0.28 -17.86
C ASN A 499 0.32 0.85 -16.94
N ALA A 500 -0.99 1.12 -16.95
CA ALA A 500 -1.56 2.13 -16.07
C ALA A 500 -1.36 1.73 -14.61
N ARG A 501 -0.84 2.67 -13.83
CA ARG A 501 -0.78 2.59 -12.38
C ARG A 501 -1.49 3.80 -11.78
N HIS A 502 -1.64 3.76 -10.47
CA HIS A 502 -2.17 4.80 -9.59
C HIS A 502 -1.49 6.17 -9.66
N SER A 503 -0.56 6.36 -10.61
CA SER A 503 0.27 7.55 -10.84
C SER A 503 -0.42 8.64 -11.66
N LEU A 504 -1.70 8.51 -12.02
CA LEU A 504 -2.34 9.36 -13.04
C LEU A 504 -3.61 10.09 -12.55
N PHE A 505 -3.78 10.24 -11.23
CA PHE A 505 -4.91 10.94 -10.62
C PHE A 505 -4.47 12.11 -9.75
#